data_AF-A0A2M7Z8X1-F1
#
_entry.id   AF-A0A2M7Z8X1-F1
#
_cell.length_a   1.000
_cell.length_b   1.000
_cell.length_c   1.000
_cell.angle_alpha   90.00
_cell.angle_beta   90.00
_cell.angle_gamma   90.00
#
_symmetry.space_group_name_H-M   'P 1'
#
loop_
_entity.id
_entity.type
_entity.pdbx_description
1 polymer ?
#
loop_
_entity_poly.entity_id
_entity_poly.type
_entity_poly.pdbx_seq_one_letter_code
_entity_poly.pdbx_strand_id
1 'polypeptide(L)'
;MLEFLTLKPEAFGLDISDLSLKIVKLKKRGNFFTLSSYGKEEIEPGIIKRGEIKDEKKLAEIIRESIKKVRGEKLKTNYVVASLPEEKAFLQVIQMPRLPEEDLKSAVIYEAENYIPTPLEEVYLDYQIVPPV
;
A
#
# COMPACT_ATOMS: atom_id res chain seq x y z
N MET A 1 -24.58 11.00 12.75
CA MET A 1 -23.29 11.72 12.87
C MET A 1 -22.91 12.13 11.47
N LEU A 2 -22.68 13.43 11.22
CA LEU A 2 -22.47 13.98 9.87
C LEU A 2 -21.13 13.48 9.30
N GLU A 3 -21.15 12.45 8.45
CA GLU A 3 -19.97 11.89 7.75
C GLU A 3 -19.17 12.94 6.96
N PHE A 4 -19.79 14.08 6.62
CA PHE A 4 -19.17 15.17 5.88
C PHE A 4 -18.08 15.95 6.64
N LEU A 5 -18.04 15.89 7.97
CA LEU A 5 -17.04 16.60 8.80
C LEU A 5 -15.80 15.75 9.12
N THR A 6 -15.72 14.53 8.57
CA THR A 6 -14.64 13.59 8.88
C THR A 6 -13.40 13.90 8.06
N LEU A 7 -12.35 14.44 8.72
CA LEU A 7 -11.06 14.79 8.09
C LEU A 7 -10.24 13.57 7.59
N LYS A 8 -10.68 12.35 7.93
CA LYS A 8 -10.04 11.11 7.49
C LYS A 8 -10.99 10.38 6.54
N PRO A 9 -10.69 10.30 5.24
CA PRO A 9 -11.53 9.55 4.32
C PRO A 9 -11.56 8.08 4.75
N GLU A 10 -12.74 7.47 4.72
CA GLU A 10 -12.82 6.02 4.82
C GLU A 10 -12.10 5.39 3.63
N ALA A 11 -11.27 4.38 3.86
CA ALA A 11 -10.60 3.63 2.81
C ALA A 11 -10.83 2.12 3.01
N PHE A 12 -10.64 1.35 1.95
CA PHE A 12 -10.53 -0.11 2.03
C PHE A 12 -9.13 -0.56 1.65
N GLY A 13 -8.70 -1.70 2.19
CA GLY A 13 -7.45 -2.35 1.81
C GLY A 13 -7.60 -3.04 0.47
N LEU A 14 -6.65 -2.79 -0.43
CA LEU A 14 -6.55 -3.39 -1.75
C LEU A 14 -5.16 -4.01 -1.90
N ASP A 15 -5.12 -5.34 -1.88
CA ASP A 15 -3.90 -6.12 -2.12
C ASP A 15 -3.89 -6.60 -3.58
N ILE A 16 -2.84 -6.25 -4.31
CA ILE A 16 -2.68 -6.60 -5.72
C ILE A 16 -1.41 -7.43 -5.85
N SER A 17 -1.57 -8.67 -6.31
CA SER A 17 -0.49 -9.61 -6.57
C SER A 17 -0.55 -10.09 -8.02
N ASP A 18 0.48 -10.80 -8.48
CA ASP A 18 0.54 -11.32 -9.84
C ASP A 18 -0.66 -12.19 -10.25
N LEU A 19 -1.25 -12.92 -9.30
CA LEU A 19 -2.29 -13.93 -9.56
C LEU A 19 -3.63 -13.63 -8.90
N SER A 20 -3.70 -12.60 -8.06
CA SER A 20 -4.95 -12.29 -7.36
C SER A 20 -5.05 -10.85 -6.90
N LEU A 21 -6.29 -10.38 -6.84
CA LEU A 21 -6.68 -9.15 -6.20
C LEU A 21 -7.53 -9.47 -4.97
N LYS A 22 -7.21 -8.86 -3.82
CA LYS A 22 -7.97 -9.03 -2.58
C LYS A 22 -8.41 -7.68 -2.07
N ILE A 23 -9.65 -7.63 -1.58
CA ILE A 23 -10.27 -6.42 -1.01
C ILE A 23 -10.71 -6.73 0.41
N VAL A 24 -10.42 -5.83 1.34
CA VAL A 24 -10.93 -5.87 2.73
C VAL A 24 -11.34 -4.48 3.18
N LYS A 25 -12.58 -4.32 3.65
CA LYS A 25 -13.02 -3.14 4.39
C LYS A 25 -13.29 -3.52 5.83
N LEU A 26 -12.63 -2.81 6.75
CA LEU A 26 -12.90 -2.89 8.19
C LEU A 26 -13.74 -1.70 8.64
N LYS A 27 -14.53 -1.90 9.68
CA LYS A 27 -15.23 -0.84 10.40
C LYS A 27 -14.82 -0.85 11.86
N LYS A 28 -14.65 0.32 12.44
CA LYS A 28 -14.38 0.46 13.87
C LYS A 28 -15.68 0.42 14.64
N ARG A 29 -15.76 -0.46 15.65
CA ARG A 29 -16.87 -0.56 16.61
C ARG A 29 -16.30 -0.46 18.03
N GLY A 30 -16.37 0.73 18.60
CA GLY A 30 -15.69 1.03 19.87
C GLY A 30 -14.17 0.87 19.72
N ASN A 31 -13.58 -0.03 20.52
CA ASN A 31 -12.15 -0.34 20.48
C ASN A 31 -11.78 -1.50 19.54
N PHE A 32 -12.76 -2.11 18.87
CA PHE A 32 -12.53 -3.26 18.01
C PHE A 32 -12.75 -2.92 16.53
N PHE A 33 -12.15 -3.72 15.66
CA PHE A 33 -12.44 -3.71 14.24
C PHE A 33 -13.30 -4.91 13.89
N THR A 34 -14.30 -4.69 13.04
CA THR A 34 -15.16 -5.73 12.48
C THR A 34 -15.03 -5.73 10.97
N LEU A 35 -15.06 -6.92 10.36
CA LEU A 35 -15.09 -7.07 8.91
C LEU A 35 -16.41 -6.52 8.35
N SER A 36 -16.32 -5.50 7.49
CA SER A 36 -17.47 -4.91 6.81
C SER A 36 -17.70 -5.57 5.45
N SER A 37 -16.62 -5.72 4.68
CA SER A 37 -16.68 -6.26 3.33
C SER A 37 -15.38 -6.96 2.95
N TYR A 38 -15.46 -7.98 2.12
CA TYR A 38 -14.28 -8.63 1.57
C TYR A 38 -14.53 -9.17 0.15
N GLY A 39 -13.46 -9.35 -0.63
CA GLY A 39 -13.53 -9.93 -1.96
C GLY A 39 -12.18 -10.50 -2.38
N LYS A 40 -12.23 -11.48 -3.28
CA LYS A 40 -11.07 -12.02 -3.98
C LYS A 40 -11.46 -12.27 -5.43
N GLU A 41 -10.63 -11.84 -6.36
CA GLU A 41 -10.74 -12.12 -7.78
C GLU A 41 -9.38 -12.64 -8.27
N GLU A 42 -9.40 -13.60 -9.18
CA GLU A 42 -8.17 -14.12 -9.78
C GLU A 42 -7.71 -13.18 -10.90
N ILE A 43 -6.39 -13.01 -11.00
CA ILE A 43 -5.77 -12.25 -12.09
C ILE A 43 -5.16 -13.27 -13.03
N GLU A 44 -5.53 -13.19 -14.31
CA GLU A 44 -4.94 -14.07 -15.32
C GLU A 44 -3.42 -13.82 -15.45
N PRO A 45 -2.61 -14.89 -15.59
CA PRO A 45 -1.18 -14.76 -15.79
C PRO A 45 -0.84 -13.83 -16.95
N GLY A 46 0.13 -12.94 -16.74
CA GLY A 46 0.61 -12.02 -17.76
C GLY A 46 -0.01 -10.62 -17.71
N ILE A 47 -1.10 -10.41 -16.98
CA ILE A 47 -1.61 -9.05 -16.69
C ILE A 47 -0.65 -8.31 -15.77
N ILE A 48 -0.18 -9.00 -14.74
CA ILE A 48 0.91 -8.57 -13.87
C ILE A 48 1.99 -9.66 -13.98
N LYS A 49 3.25 -9.24 -14.05
CA LYS A 49 4.39 -10.15 -14.08
C LYS A 49 5.54 -9.57 -13.27
N ARG A 50 5.92 -10.28 -12.21
CA ARG A 50 6.96 -9.91 -11.26
C ARG A 50 6.74 -8.52 -10.67
N GLY A 51 5.51 -8.26 -10.21
CA GLY A 51 5.10 -6.95 -9.67
C GLY A 51 4.96 -5.82 -10.70
N GLU A 52 5.21 -6.06 -11.99
CA GLU A 52 4.97 -5.06 -13.04
C GLU A 52 3.62 -5.26 -13.71
N ILE A 53 2.86 -4.18 -13.81
CA ILE A 53 1.59 -4.16 -14.54
C ILE A 53 1.91 -4.14 -16.04
N LYS A 54 1.52 -5.20 -16.76
CA LYS A 54 1.71 -5.34 -18.21
C LYS A 54 0.46 -4.99 -19.01
N ASP A 55 -0.72 -5.18 -18.43
CA ASP A 55 -2.01 -4.76 -19.01
C ASP A 55 -2.82 -3.95 -18.00
N GLU A 56 -2.63 -2.63 -18.05
CA GLU A 56 -3.32 -1.68 -17.17
C GLU A 56 -4.84 -1.68 -17.37
N LYS A 57 -5.30 -1.82 -18.63
CA LYS A 57 -6.73 -1.76 -18.96
C LYS A 57 -7.45 -2.95 -18.35
N LYS A 58 -6.91 -4.15 -18.53
CA LYS A 58 -7.49 -5.38 -17.98
C LYS A 58 -7.43 -5.40 -16.46
N LEU A 59 -6.33 -4.93 -15.85
CA LEU A 59 -6.26 -4.79 -14.39
C LEU A 59 -7.30 -3.80 -13.86
N ALA A 60 -7.50 -2.66 -14.53
CA ALA A 60 -8.50 -1.68 -14.12
C ALA A 60 -9.93 -2.23 -14.22
N GLU A 61 -10.23 -3.04 -15.25
CA GLU A 61 -11.50 -3.76 -15.35
C GLU A 61 -11.69 -4.75 -14.20
N ILE A 62 -10.68 -5.57 -13.90
CA ILE A 62 -10.70 -6.52 -12.77
C ILE A 62 -10.95 -5.79 -11.45
N ILE A 63 -10.26 -4.67 -11.18
CA ILE A 63 -10.46 -3.86 -9.98
C ILE A 63 -11.93 -3.38 -9.89
N ARG A 64 -12.47 -2.80 -10.97
CA ARG A 64 -13.84 -2.27 -11.00
C ARG A 64 -14.88 -3.36 -10.75
N GLU A 65 -14.72 -4.52 -11.37
CA GLU A 65 -15.63 -5.64 -11.19
C GLU A 65 -15.51 -6.24 -9.78
N SER A 66 -14.30 -6.36 -9.24
CA SER A 66 -14.05 -6.85 -7.88
C SER A 66 -14.72 -5.97 -6.82
N ILE A 67 -14.66 -4.64 -6.98
CA ILE A 67 -15.32 -3.66 -6.10
C ILE A 67 -16.84 -3.87 -6.08
N LYS A 68 -17.46 -4.19 -7.23
CA LYS A 68 -18.91 -4.45 -7.33
C LYS A 68 -19.32 -5.79 -6.70
N LYS A 69 -18.43 -6.78 -6.75
CA LYS A 69 -18.67 -8.17 -6.31
C LYS A 69 -18.30 -8.46 -4.86
N VAL A 70 -17.84 -7.47 -4.08
CA VAL A 70 -17.50 -7.69 -2.68
C VAL A 70 -18.67 -8.29 -1.89
N ARG A 71 -18.35 -9.20 -0.97
CA ARG A 71 -19.31 -9.74 0.00
C ARG A 71 -19.40 -8.80 1.19
N GLY A 72 -20.60 -8.61 1.73
CA GLY A 72 -20.87 -7.71 2.85
C GLY A 72 -21.45 -6.38 2.39
N GLU A 73 -21.04 -5.29 3.01
CA GLU A 73 -21.54 -3.96 2.65
C GLU A 73 -20.93 -3.44 1.35
N LYS A 74 -21.66 -2.59 0.63
CA LYS A 74 -21.12 -1.91 -0.55
C LYS A 74 -19.99 -0.95 -0.16
N LEU A 75 -18.92 -0.92 -0.96
CA LEU A 75 -17.87 0.08 -0.82
C LEU A 75 -18.39 1.44 -1.33
N LYS A 76 -18.51 2.42 -0.42
CA LYS A 76 -19.01 3.78 -0.72
C LYS A 76 -17.90 4.82 -0.90
N THR A 77 -16.64 4.39 -0.91
CA THR A 77 -15.45 5.25 -0.97
C THR A 77 -14.61 4.89 -2.18
N ASN A 78 -13.93 5.90 -2.73
CA ASN A 78 -12.94 5.73 -3.79
C ASN A 78 -11.50 5.74 -3.25
N TYR A 79 -11.32 5.90 -1.94
CA TYR A 79 -10.00 5.86 -1.30
C TYR A 79 -9.60 4.43 -0.98
N VAL A 80 -8.34 4.10 -1.26
CA VAL A 80 -7.76 2.77 -1.02
C VAL A 80 -6.44 2.90 -0.27
N VAL A 81 -6.14 1.89 0.53
CA VAL A 81 -4.79 1.63 1.03
C VAL A 81 -4.30 0.38 0.29
N ALA A 82 -3.19 0.51 -0.43
CA ALA A 82 -2.61 -0.56 -1.21
C ALA A 82 -1.16 -0.82 -0.80
N SER A 83 -0.69 -2.04 -1.04
CA SER A 83 0.71 -2.44 -0.84
C SER A 83 1.50 -2.35 -2.14
N LEU A 84 2.79 -2.10 -2.01
CA LEU A 84 3.75 -2.30 -3.10
C LEU A 84 4.08 -3.80 -3.22
N PRO A 85 4.38 -4.30 -4.43
CA PRO A 85 4.81 -5.68 -4.61
C PRO A 85 6.19 -5.89 -3.96
N GLU A 86 6.31 -6.95 -3.15
CA GLU A 86 7.53 -7.28 -2.40
C GLU A 86 8.75 -7.44 -3.32
N GLU A 87 8.57 -8.03 -4.50
CA GLU A 87 9.63 -8.22 -5.51
C GLU A 87 10.21 -6.91 -6.07
N LYS A 88 9.56 -5.77 -5.81
CA LYS A 88 9.97 -4.43 -6.25
C LYS A 88 10.25 -3.49 -5.08
N ALA A 89 10.23 -4.00 -3.85
CA ALA A 89 10.49 -3.24 -2.65
C ALA A 89 11.79 -3.69 -2.00
N PHE A 90 12.50 -2.73 -1.41
CA PHE A 90 13.69 -2.99 -0.60
C PHE A 90 13.48 -2.36 0.78
N LEU A 91 13.75 -3.11 1.84
CA LEU A 91 13.60 -2.65 3.21
C LEU A 91 14.85 -2.99 4.01
N GLN A 92 15.45 -1.97 4.62
CA GLN A 92 16.61 -2.16 5.48
C GLN A 92 16.57 -1.23 6.68
N VAL A 93 16.92 -1.79 7.85
CA VAL A 93 17.13 -1.02 9.07
C VAL A 93 18.60 -0.60 9.10
N ILE A 94 18.86 0.70 9.15
CA ILE A 94 20.20 1.29 9.23
C ILE A 94 20.36 2.03 10.56
N GLN A 95 21.59 2.06 11.07
CA GLN A 95 21.92 2.82 12.27
C GLN A 95 22.31 4.24 11.88
N MET A 96 21.63 5.23 12.46
CA MET A 96 21.91 6.64 12.21
C MET A 96 22.35 7.33 13.51
N PRO A 97 23.30 8.28 13.44
CA PRO A 97 23.57 9.15 14.58
C PRO A 97 22.32 9.97 14.93
N ARG A 98 22.24 10.44 16.18
CA ARG A 98 21.18 11.37 16.58
C ARG A 98 21.42 12.71 15.90
N LEU A 99 20.58 13.04 14.93
CA LEU A 99 20.60 14.29 14.19
C LEU A 99 19.30 15.06 14.43
N PRO A 100 19.31 16.39 14.30
CA PRO A 100 18.11 17.18 14.11
C PRO A 100 17.28 16.64 12.94
N GLU A 101 15.95 16.74 13.03
CA GLU A 101 15.03 16.23 11.99
C GLU A 101 15.28 16.86 10.61
N GLU A 102 15.68 18.13 10.60
CA GLU A 102 16.08 18.89 9.41
C GLU A 102 17.31 18.30 8.68
N ASP A 103 18.25 17.73 9.42
CA ASP A 103 19.48 17.13 8.87
C ASP A 103 19.30 15.64 8.57
N LEU A 104 18.38 14.97 9.27
CA LEU A 104 18.20 13.53 9.20
C LEU A 104 17.83 13.06 7.79
N LYS A 105 16.96 13.80 7.09
CA LYS A 105 16.53 13.41 5.73
C LYS A 105 17.72 13.31 4.77
N SER A 106 18.59 14.32 4.76
CA SER A 106 19.77 14.34 3.89
C SER A 106 20.75 13.24 4.27
N ALA A 107 20.94 13.01 5.57
CA ALA A 107 21.82 11.96 6.07
C ALA A 107 21.30 10.56 5.72
N VAL A 108 19.98 10.32 5.79
CA VAL A 108 19.37 9.04 5.40
C VAL A 108 19.54 8.79 3.90
N ILE A 109 19.33 9.80 3.06
CA ILE A 109 19.54 9.68 1.60
C ILE A 109 20.99 9.31 1.30
N TYR A 110 21.95 10.03 1.90
CA TYR A 110 23.37 9.75 1.73
C TYR A 110 23.75 8.33 2.18
N GLU A 111 23.27 7.92 3.34
CA GLU A 111 23.57 6.59 3.88
C GLU A 111 22.89 5.48 3.05
N ALA A 112 21.71 5.73 2.47
CA ALA A 112 21.00 4.78 1.63
C ALA A 112 21.74 4.41 0.34
N GLU A 113 22.60 5.29 -0.20
CA GLU A 113 23.45 4.97 -1.37
C GLU A 113 24.37 3.77 -1.12
N ASN A 114 24.74 3.52 0.13
CA ASN A 114 25.60 2.39 0.51
C ASN A 114 24.85 1.04 0.56
N TYR A 115 23.52 1.06 0.59
CA TYR A 115 22.70 -0.14 0.79
C TYR A 115 21.79 -0.47 -0.40
N ILE A 116 21.32 0.54 -1.12
CA ILE A 116 20.40 0.34 -2.25
C ILE A 116 21.24 -0.02 -3.50
N PRO A 117 21.01 -1.18 -4.13
CA PRO A 117 21.84 -1.66 -5.25
C PRO A 117 21.60 -0.92 -6.57
N THR A 118 20.62 -0.01 -6.60
CA THR A 118 20.19 0.76 -7.76
C THR A 118 20.36 2.26 -7.49
N PRO A 119 20.59 3.08 -8.53
CA PRO A 119 20.70 4.53 -8.37
C PRO A 119 19.49 5.12 -7.62
N LEU A 120 19.73 6.06 -6.70
CA LEU A 120 18.66 6.64 -5.90
C LEU A 120 17.67 7.46 -6.75
N GLU A 121 18.10 7.94 -7.91
CA GLU A 121 17.25 8.67 -8.86
C GLU A 121 16.21 7.76 -9.53
N GLU A 122 16.43 6.44 -9.52
CA GLU A 122 15.54 5.44 -10.12
C GLU A 122 14.58 4.80 -9.09
N VAL A 123 14.70 5.15 -7.81
CA VAL A 123 13.89 4.56 -6.74
C VAL A 123 13.03 5.59 -6.04
N TYR A 124 11.87 5.14 -5.59
CA TYR A 124 11.11 5.88 -4.59
C TYR A 124 11.65 5.51 -3.21
N LEU A 125 12.20 6.49 -2.50
CA LEU A 125 12.75 6.30 -1.15
C LEU A 125 11.86 6.98 -0.11
N ASP A 126 11.56 6.23 0.95
CA ASP A 126 10.93 6.71 2.16
C ASP A 126 11.59 6.06 3.38
N TYR A 127 11.47 6.68 4.55
CA TYR A 127 12.05 6.16 5.78
C TYR A 127 11.17 6.43 6.99
N GLN A 128 11.33 5.59 8.01
CA GLN A 128 10.68 5.78 9.30
C GLN A 128 11.74 5.61 10.40
N ILE A 129 11.74 6.55 11.35
CA ILE A 129 12.57 6.44 12.55
C ILE A 129 12.03 5.29 13.39
N VAL A 130 12.90 4.30 13.64
CA VAL A 130 12.63 3.19 14.56
C VAL A 130 13.39 3.44 15.86
N PRO A 131 12.69 3.68 16.99
CA PRO A 131 13.36 3.80 18.29
C PRO A 131 14.11 2.50 18.64
N PRO A 132 15.25 2.59 19.35
CA PRO A 132 15.90 1.40 19.88
C PRO A 132 14.94 0.65 20.80
N VAL A 133 14.95 -0.68 20.68
CA VAL A 133 14.18 -1.61 21.52
C VAL A 133 14.86 -1.78 22.88
#